data_AF-A0AAC9BU75-F1
#
_entry.id   AF-A0AAC9BU75-F1
#
_cell.length_a   1.000
_cell.length_b   1.000
_cell.length_c   1.000
_cell.angle_alpha   90.00
_cell.angle_beta   90.00
_cell.angle_gamma   90.00
#
_symmetry.space_group_name_H-M   'P 1'
#
loop_
_entity.id
_entity.type
_entity.pdbx_description
1 polymer ?
#
loop_
_entity_poly.entity_id
_entity_poly.type
_entity_poly.pdbx_seq_one_letter_code
_entity_poly.pdbx_strand_id
1 'polypeptide(L)'
;MRGFGFLIVAAGIIVMIAATTMDVSVPSGLGRVNNLGLMADRQNYTLIGGVILIAGLLMVIFGRRTQAAAESAFDTRPCPLCAETIKNAAVKCKHCGGDVDKDTTRITSALRFGWVARVICADEATRSRVSADIAGAGFPVVEMHKVGGVAAGAFENKSDAESAAKHLENQLGYATTVMFRDKISGDYT
;
A
#
# COMPACT_ATOMS: atom_id res chain seq x y z
N MET A 1 16.57 10.13 -9.52
CA MET A 1 18.01 9.80 -9.45
C MET A 1 18.66 9.54 -10.81
N ARG A 2 18.00 8.92 -11.79
CA ARG A 2 18.62 8.64 -13.10
C ARG A 2 19.05 9.88 -13.89
N GLY A 3 18.26 10.96 -13.88
CA GLY A 3 18.63 12.21 -14.55
C GLY A 3 19.94 12.79 -14.02
N PHE A 4 20.09 12.86 -12.69
CA PHE A 4 21.34 13.26 -12.05
C PHE A 4 22.49 12.28 -12.34
N GLY A 5 22.20 10.98 -12.38
CA GLY A 5 23.17 9.95 -12.80
C GLY A 5 23.71 10.17 -14.21
N PHE A 6 22.86 10.52 -15.18
CA PHE A 6 23.31 10.82 -16.54
C PHE A 6 24.23 12.06 -16.61
N LEU A 7 23.97 13.09 -15.80
CA LEU A 7 24.86 14.25 -15.70
C LEU A 7 26.24 13.87 -15.14
N ILE A 8 26.27 13.02 -14.11
CA ILE A 8 27.52 12.52 -13.53
C ILE A 8 28.28 11.65 -14.53
N VAL A 9 27.60 10.77 -15.27
CA VAL A 9 28.23 9.98 -16.33
C VAL A 9 28.85 10.89 -17.40
N ALA A 10 28.11 11.91 -17.85
CA ALA A 10 28.62 12.87 -18.83
C ALA A 10 29.86 13.62 -18.29
N ALA A 11 29.83 14.07 -17.04
CA ALA A 11 30.99 14.71 -16.40
C ALA A 11 32.20 13.76 -16.31
N GLY A 12 32.00 12.49 -15.93
CA GLY A 12 33.06 11.48 -15.88
C GLY A 12 33.68 11.22 -17.25
N ILE A 13 32.87 11.14 -18.31
CA ILE A 13 33.36 10.98 -19.69
C ILE A 13 34.18 12.20 -20.12
N ILE A 14 33.72 13.42 -19.83
CA ILE A 14 34.45 14.65 -20.15
C ILE A 14 35.83 14.67 -19.46
N VAL A 15 35.89 14.35 -18.17
CA VAL A 15 37.14 14.28 -17.41
C VAL A 15 38.10 13.23 -18.01
N MET A 16 37.59 12.07 -18.41
CA MET A 16 38.39 11.03 -19.06
C MET A 16 38.97 11.48 -20.41
N ILE A 17 38.19 12.18 -21.23
CA ILE A 17 38.67 12.74 -22.50
C ILE A 17 39.74 13.81 -22.24
N ALA A 18 39.52 14.70 -21.27
CA ALA A 18 40.49 15.72 -20.89
C ALA A 18 41.80 15.10 -20.37
N ALA A 19 41.72 14.08 -19.50
CA ALA A 19 42.90 13.38 -19.00
C ALA A 19 43.65 12.65 -20.12
N THR A 20 42.95 11.97 -21.02
CA THR A 20 43.60 11.25 -22.12
C THR A 20 44.19 12.17 -23.18
N THR A 21 43.76 13.43 -23.28
CA THR A 21 44.33 14.42 -24.21
C THR A 21 45.41 15.31 -23.57
N MET A 22 45.66 15.17 -22.26
CA MET A 22 46.69 15.93 -21.56
C MET A 22 48.10 15.58 -22.07
N ASP A 23 48.82 16.61 -22.52
CA ASP A 23 50.24 16.49 -22.91
C ASP A 23 51.08 16.30 -21.65
N VAL A 24 51.82 15.20 -21.61
CA VAL A 24 52.69 14.82 -20.48
C VAL A 24 54.16 15.17 -20.74
N SER A 25 54.46 15.81 -21.86
CA SER A 25 55.83 16.08 -22.29
C SER A 25 56.24 17.53 -22.07
N VAL A 26 57.53 17.72 -21.77
CA VAL A 26 58.16 19.03 -21.61
C VAL A 26 59.37 19.14 -22.54
N PRO A 27 59.68 20.33 -23.06
CA PRO A 27 60.87 20.52 -23.87
C PRO A 27 62.14 20.33 -23.04
N SER A 28 63.12 19.63 -23.62
CA SER A 28 64.48 19.46 -23.11
C SER A 28 65.47 19.80 -24.22
N GLY A 29 66.74 20.04 -23.87
CA GLY A 29 67.79 20.40 -24.84
C GLY A 29 68.04 19.36 -25.94
N LEU A 30 67.51 18.13 -25.81
CA LEU A 30 67.66 17.03 -26.78
C LEU A 30 66.32 16.61 -27.42
N GLY A 31 65.23 17.34 -27.17
CA GLY A 31 63.88 17.00 -27.67
C GLY A 31 62.82 17.06 -26.58
N ARG A 32 61.63 16.52 -26.83
CA ARG A 32 60.58 16.43 -25.80
C ARG A 32 60.77 15.17 -24.98
N VAL A 33 60.68 15.29 -23.66
CA VAL A 33 60.74 14.15 -22.73
C VAL A 33 59.44 14.09 -21.93
N ASN A 34 58.99 12.88 -21.59
CA ASN A 34 57.81 12.70 -20.75
C ASN A 34 58.16 13.08 -19.31
N ASN A 35 57.39 14.01 -18.76
CA ASN A 35 57.52 14.41 -17.38
C ASN A 35 56.76 13.42 -16.49
N LEU A 36 57.47 12.80 -15.55
CA LEU A 36 56.89 11.83 -14.62
C LEU A 36 55.76 12.43 -13.76
N GLY A 37 55.87 13.72 -13.40
CA GLY A 37 54.84 14.43 -12.66
C GLY A 37 53.57 14.63 -13.48
N LEU A 38 53.68 15.16 -14.69
CA LEU A 38 52.50 15.30 -15.57
C LEU A 38 51.89 13.94 -15.94
N MET A 39 52.71 12.90 -16.04
CA MET A 39 52.22 11.54 -16.26
C MET A 39 51.45 11.00 -15.05
N ALA A 40 51.91 11.29 -13.82
CA ALA A 40 51.19 10.97 -12.59
C ALA A 40 49.89 11.79 -12.47
N ASP A 41 49.89 13.07 -12.83
CA ASP A 41 48.69 13.91 -12.84
C ASP A 41 47.64 13.38 -13.83
N ARG A 42 48.07 13.03 -15.04
CA ARG A 42 47.21 12.36 -16.02
C ARG A 42 46.58 11.08 -15.46
N GLN A 43 47.36 10.27 -14.74
CA GLN A 43 46.86 9.05 -14.10
C GLN A 43 45.86 9.37 -12.98
N ASN A 44 46.12 10.38 -12.15
CA ASN A 44 45.20 10.83 -11.10
C ASN A 44 43.86 11.31 -11.68
N TYR A 45 43.88 12.15 -12.72
CA TYR A 45 42.67 12.61 -13.38
C TYR A 45 41.91 11.46 -14.06
N THR A 46 42.63 10.49 -14.64
CA THR A 46 42.02 9.28 -15.21
C THR A 46 41.34 8.44 -14.13
N LEU A 47 41.96 8.30 -12.96
CA LEU A 47 41.38 7.56 -11.84
C LEU A 47 40.12 8.26 -11.31
N ILE A 48 40.18 9.58 -11.10
CA ILE A 48 39.04 10.39 -10.67
C ILE A 48 37.89 10.30 -11.67
N GLY A 49 38.18 10.48 -12.97
CA GLY A 49 37.19 10.35 -14.04
C GLY A 49 36.55 8.96 -14.06
N GLY A 50 37.34 7.91 -13.88
CA GLY A 50 36.86 6.53 -13.78
C GLY A 50 35.91 6.31 -12.60
N VAL A 51 36.26 6.80 -11.40
CA VAL A 51 35.41 6.70 -10.21
C VAL A 51 34.08 7.45 -10.40
N ILE A 52 34.13 8.66 -10.94
CA ILE A 52 32.93 9.46 -11.24
C ILE A 52 32.04 8.72 -12.25
N LEU A 53 32.62 8.16 -13.31
CA LEU A 53 31.89 7.43 -14.34
C LEU A 53 31.22 6.17 -13.76
N ILE A 54 31.94 5.40 -12.93
CA ILE A 54 31.40 4.22 -12.26
C ILE A 54 30.26 4.62 -11.31
N ALA A 55 30.45 5.64 -10.47
CA ALA A 55 29.41 6.12 -9.56
C ALA A 55 28.15 6.59 -10.31
N GLY A 56 28.34 7.32 -11.42
CA GLY A 56 27.24 7.74 -12.31
C GLY A 56 26.50 6.55 -12.91
N LEU A 57 27.22 5.55 -13.43
CA LEU A 57 26.63 4.34 -13.99
C LEU A 57 25.83 3.56 -12.93
N LEU A 58 26.38 3.41 -11.73
CA LEU A 58 25.67 2.79 -10.60
C LEU A 58 24.37 3.55 -10.29
N MET A 59 24.40 4.88 -10.25
CA MET A 59 23.18 5.69 -10.05
C MET A 59 22.17 5.56 -11.20
N VAL A 60 22.60 5.36 -12.44
CA VAL A 60 21.68 5.14 -13.58
C VAL A 60 21.04 3.75 -13.51
N ILE A 61 21.84 2.71 -13.25
CA ILE A 61 21.42 1.31 -13.17
C ILE A 61 20.47 1.12 -11.98
N PHE A 62 20.92 1.49 -10.78
CA PHE A 62 20.18 1.27 -9.53
C PHE A 62 19.18 2.38 -9.19
N GLY A 63 19.26 3.56 -9.84
CA GLY A 63 18.36 4.69 -9.59
C GLY A 63 16.93 4.54 -10.10
N ARG A 64 16.50 3.32 -10.44
CA ARG A 64 15.12 3.00 -10.89
C ARG A 64 14.08 3.08 -9.77
N ARG A 65 14.49 3.20 -8.50
CA ARG A 65 13.60 2.93 -7.36
C ARG A 65 12.89 4.14 -6.73
N THR A 66 12.79 5.28 -7.42
CA THR A 66 12.00 6.40 -6.87
C THR A 66 11.36 7.23 -7.97
N GLN A 67 10.59 6.54 -8.80
CA GLN A 67 9.41 7.13 -9.42
C GLN A 67 8.24 6.19 -9.10
N ALA A 68 7.93 6.06 -7.81
CA ALA A 68 6.53 6.11 -7.48
C ALA A 68 6.16 7.57 -7.75
N ALA A 69 5.31 7.77 -8.76
CA ALA A 69 4.50 8.96 -8.81
C ALA A 69 3.90 9.18 -7.40
N ALA A 70 3.52 10.41 -7.10
CA ALA A 70 2.52 10.64 -6.08
C ALA A 70 1.18 9.96 -6.50
N GLU A 71 1.13 8.64 -6.59
CA GLU A 71 -0.06 7.86 -6.28
C GLU A 71 -0.15 7.95 -4.75
N SER A 72 -0.97 8.89 -4.32
CA SER A 72 -1.61 8.94 -3.00
C SER A 72 -1.31 7.72 -2.12
N ALA A 73 -0.72 7.96 -0.95
CA ALA A 73 -0.48 6.96 0.11
C ALA A 73 -1.76 6.23 0.62
N PHE A 74 -2.89 6.42 -0.07
CA PHE A 74 -4.19 5.81 0.14
C PHE A 74 -4.51 4.65 -0.84
N ASP A 75 -3.68 4.37 -1.85
CA ASP A 75 -3.99 3.35 -2.89
C ASP A 75 -3.25 2.00 -2.70
N THR A 76 -2.66 1.77 -1.53
CA THR A 76 -1.98 0.51 -1.21
C THR A 76 -2.44 -0.05 0.13
N ARG A 77 -2.61 -1.38 0.21
CA ARG A 77 -2.91 -2.14 1.42
C ARG A 77 -1.99 -3.36 1.57
N PRO A 78 -1.76 -3.88 2.78
CA PRO A 78 -1.11 -5.17 2.95
C PRO A 78 -2.02 -6.30 2.44
N CYS A 79 -1.42 -7.29 1.78
CA CYS A 79 -2.11 -8.51 1.38
C CYS A 79 -2.49 -9.32 2.63
N PRO A 80 -3.75 -9.78 2.77
CA PRO A 80 -4.18 -10.57 3.94
C PRO A 80 -3.53 -11.96 4.02
N LEU A 81 -2.99 -12.48 2.91
CA LEU A 81 -2.44 -13.84 2.84
C LEU A 81 -0.93 -13.89 3.11
N CYS A 82 -0.19 -12.87 2.68
CA CYS A 82 1.28 -12.89 2.73
C CYS A 82 1.89 -11.59 3.27
N ALA A 83 1.08 -10.65 3.76
CA ALA A 83 1.47 -9.35 4.33
C ALA A 83 2.23 -8.39 3.39
N GLU A 84 2.54 -8.81 2.16
CA GLU A 84 3.21 -7.95 1.18
C GLU A 84 2.32 -6.81 0.70
N THR A 85 2.93 -5.68 0.34
CA THR A 85 2.18 -4.50 -0.13
C THR A 85 1.61 -4.72 -1.52
N ILE A 86 0.29 -4.54 -1.65
CA ILE A 86 -0.47 -4.66 -2.91
C ILE A 86 -1.28 -3.38 -3.15
N LYS A 87 -1.72 -3.16 -4.40
CA LYS A 87 -2.64 -2.06 -4.71
C LYS A 87 -4.00 -2.33 -4.04
N ASN A 88 -4.69 -1.30 -3.55
CA ASN A 88 -6.09 -1.41 -3.12
C ASN A 88 -6.97 -1.94 -4.26
N ALA A 89 -6.57 -1.64 -5.50
CA ALA A 89 -7.26 -2.13 -6.67
C ALA A 89 -7.05 -3.65 -6.98
N ALA A 90 -6.16 -4.35 -6.28
CA ALA A 90 -5.78 -5.72 -6.62
C ALA A 90 -6.88 -6.73 -6.22
N VAL A 91 -7.28 -7.58 -7.17
CA VAL A 91 -8.14 -8.76 -6.97
C VAL A 91 -7.30 -10.04 -6.80
N LYS A 92 -6.03 -10.01 -7.23
CA LYS A 92 -5.08 -11.11 -7.07
C LYS A 92 -3.72 -10.61 -6.61
N CYS A 93 -3.12 -11.28 -5.64
CA CYS A 93 -1.83 -10.88 -5.09
C CYS A 93 -0.72 -11.29 -6.07
N LYS A 94 0.11 -10.32 -6.49
CA LYS A 94 1.27 -10.57 -7.36
C LYS A 94 2.41 -11.35 -6.69
N HIS A 95 2.40 -11.45 -5.36
CA HIS A 95 3.49 -12.04 -4.57
C HIS A 95 3.20 -13.50 -4.21
N CYS A 96 2.03 -13.78 -3.64
CA CYS A 96 1.63 -15.14 -3.27
C CYS A 96 0.68 -15.81 -4.26
N GLY A 97 0.14 -15.07 -5.24
CA GLY A 97 -0.81 -15.60 -6.22
C GLY A 97 -2.22 -15.84 -5.68
N GLY A 98 -2.49 -15.59 -4.40
CA GLY A 98 -3.82 -15.76 -3.81
C GLY A 98 -4.80 -14.66 -4.23
N ASP A 99 -6.08 -15.02 -4.37
CA ASP A 99 -7.16 -14.08 -4.66
C ASP A 99 -7.46 -13.22 -3.43
N VAL A 100 -7.46 -11.91 -3.63
CA VAL A 100 -7.56 -10.84 -2.63
C VAL A 100 -8.68 -9.90 -3.05
N ASP A 101 -9.89 -10.44 -3.19
CA ASP A 101 -11.02 -9.75 -3.77
C ASP A 101 -11.32 -8.40 -3.09
N LYS A 102 -11.92 -7.46 -3.85
CA LYS A 102 -12.33 -6.14 -3.30
C LYS A 102 -13.60 -6.24 -2.47
N ASP A 103 -14.36 -7.32 -2.65
CA ASP A 103 -15.68 -7.45 -2.06
C ASP A 103 -15.66 -7.88 -0.60
N THR A 104 -14.52 -8.36 -0.10
CA THR A 104 -14.32 -8.63 1.34
C THR A 104 -14.29 -7.36 2.19
N THR A 105 -14.35 -6.16 1.57
CA THR A 105 -14.36 -4.88 2.30
C THR A 105 -15.72 -4.20 2.29
N ARG A 106 -16.76 -4.70 1.60
CA ARG A 106 -18.01 -3.94 1.48
C ARG A 106 -19.07 -4.21 2.51
N ILE A 107 -19.23 -5.41 3.07
CA ILE A 107 -20.27 -5.62 4.10
C ILE A 107 -19.78 -6.71 5.07
N THR A 108 -19.68 -6.37 6.37
CA THR A 108 -19.45 -7.26 7.54
C THR A 108 -18.09 -7.97 7.73
N SER A 109 -17.61 -8.01 8.99
CA SER A 109 -16.60 -8.94 9.56
C SER A 109 -15.24 -8.37 9.98
N ALA A 110 -15.21 -7.25 10.70
CA ALA A 110 -14.08 -6.95 11.60
C ALA A 110 -14.49 -6.34 12.95
N LEU A 111 -15.67 -5.70 13.03
CA LEU A 111 -16.24 -5.32 14.31
C LEU A 111 -16.79 -6.58 15.00
N ARG A 112 -15.96 -7.21 15.83
CA ARG A 112 -16.40 -8.28 16.76
C ARG A 112 -17.30 -7.74 17.88
N PHE A 113 -17.39 -6.42 18.00
CA PHE A 113 -18.19 -5.70 18.97
C PHE A 113 -18.64 -4.37 18.37
N GLY A 114 -19.79 -3.85 18.80
CA GLY A 114 -20.34 -2.60 18.32
C GLY A 114 -21.83 -2.46 18.63
N TRP A 115 -22.42 -1.36 18.19
CA TRP A 115 -23.85 -1.09 18.32
C TRP A 115 -24.65 -1.84 17.26
N VAL A 116 -25.75 -2.45 17.66
CA VAL A 116 -26.65 -3.17 16.76
C VAL A 116 -28.10 -2.74 16.99
N ALA A 117 -28.91 -2.81 15.93
CA ALA A 117 -30.36 -2.69 16.01
C ALA A 117 -30.96 -4.11 15.95
N ARG A 118 -31.34 -4.65 17.11
CA ARG A 118 -31.83 -6.03 17.23
C ARG A 118 -33.34 -6.13 17.02
N VAL A 119 -33.76 -7.14 16.27
CA VAL A 119 -35.14 -7.61 16.12
C VAL A 119 -35.28 -8.96 16.84
N ILE A 120 -36.28 -9.07 17.70
CA ILE A 120 -36.59 -10.34 18.40
C ILE A 120 -37.40 -11.22 17.44
N CYS A 121 -36.98 -12.47 17.26
CA CYS A 121 -37.63 -13.43 16.37
C CYS A 121 -38.22 -14.58 17.20
N ALA A 122 -39.49 -14.92 16.96
CA ALA A 122 -40.19 -15.97 17.69
C ALA A 122 -39.84 -17.39 17.20
N ASP A 123 -39.53 -17.52 15.91
CA ASP A 123 -39.21 -18.79 15.26
C ASP A 123 -38.14 -18.62 14.16
N GLU A 124 -37.67 -19.76 13.65
CA GLU A 124 -36.64 -19.84 12.61
C GLU A 124 -37.06 -19.22 11.27
N ALA A 125 -38.34 -19.33 10.93
CA ALA A 125 -38.87 -18.81 9.68
C ALA A 125 -38.89 -17.27 9.70
N THR A 126 -39.27 -16.68 10.84
CA THR A 126 -39.22 -15.24 11.11
C THR A 126 -37.78 -14.76 11.10
N ARG A 127 -36.86 -15.52 11.71
CA ARG A 127 -35.43 -15.20 11.72
C ARG A 127 -34.85 -15.09 10.32
N SER A 128 -35.11 -16.09 9.48
CA SER A 128 -34.63 -16.13 8.09
C SER A 128 -35.18 -14.96 7.26
N ARG A 129 -36.45 -14.59 7.46
CA ARG A 129 -37.08 -13.44 6.79
C ARG A 129 -36.45 -12.12 7.21
N VAL A 130 -36.33 -11.88 8.52
CA VAL A 130 -35.72 -10.66 9.07
C VAL A 130 -34.27 -10.53 8.61
N SER A 131 -33.51 -11.63 8.59
CA SER A 131 -32.14 -11.68 8.08
C SER A 131 -32.05 -11.26 6.60
N ALA A 132 -32.94 -11.79 5.77
CA ALA A 132 -33.03 -11.41 4.34
C ALA A 132 -33.44 -9.95 4.15
N ASP A 133 -34.38 -9.43 4.94
CA ASP A 133 -34.85 -8.06 4.82
C ASP A 133 -33.81 -7.04 5.31
N ILE A 134 -33.05 -7.35 6.37
CA ILE A 134 -31.91 -6.55 6.82
C ILE A 134 -30.82 -6.52 5.74
N ALA A 135 -30.50 -7.66 5.15
CA ALA A 135 -29.54 -7.74 4.04
C ALA A 135 -30.02 -6.97 2.81
N GLY A 136 -31.32 -7.09 2.47
CA GLY A 136 -31.95 -6.40 1.35
C GLY A 136 -32.00 -4.88 1.54
N ALA A 137 -32.11 -4.40 2.78
CA ALA A 137 -31.97 -3.00 3.14
C ALA A 137 -30.51 -2.50 3.08
N GLY A 138 -29.55 -3.36 2.77
CA GLY A 138 -28.13 -3.03 2.66
C GLY A 138 -27.42 -2.92 4.00
N PHE A 139 -28.03 -3.38 5.10
CA PHE A 139 -27.39 -3.38 6.40
C PHE A 139 -26.58 -4.66 6.63
N PRO A 140 -25.42 -4.54 7.30
CA PRO A 140 -24.72 -5.65 7.93
C PRO A 140 -25.65 -6.55 8.78
N VAL A 141 -25.64 -7.87 8.57
CA VAL A 141 -26.46 -8.82 9.35
C VAL A 141 -25.64 -9.45 10.48
N VAL A 142 -26.22 -9.48 11.68
CA VAL A 142 -25.70 -10.21 12.84
C VAL A 142 -26.73 -11.23 13.29
N GLU A 143 -26.40 -12.52 13.14
CA GLU A 143 -27.21 -13.61 13.66
C GLU A 143 -27.00 -13.77 15.17
N MET A 144 -28.10 -13.82 15.95
CA MET A 144 -28.06 -13.89 17.40
C MET A 144 -28.82 -15.12 17.91
N HIS A 145 -28.32 -16.32 17.57
CA HIS A 145 -29.01 -17.59 17.79
C HIS A 145 -29.38 -17.84 19.26
N LYS A 146 -28.49 -17.58 20.21
CA LYS A 146 -28.72 -17.85 21.64
C LYS A 146 -29.79 -16.98 22.29
N VAL A 147 -29.89 -15.73 21.85
CA VAL A 147 -30.84 -14.75 22.41
C VAL A 147 -32.11 -14.63 21.56
N GLY A 148 -32.28 -15.44 20.50
CA GLY A 148 -33.49 -15.46 19.69
C GLY A 148 -33.74 -14.16 18.93
N GLY A 149 -32.82 -13.76 18.05
CA GLY A 149 -33.02 -12.59 17.20
C GLY A 149 -32.00 -12.45 16.07
N VAL A 150 -32.22 -11.43 15.24
CA VAL A 150 -31.29 -10.96 14.21
C VAL A 150 -31.08 -9.47 14.41
N ALA A 151 -29.90 -8.95 14.12
CA ALA A 151 -29.64 -7.53 14.24
C ALA A 151 -28.98 -6.94 12.99
N ALA A 152 -29.25 -5.66 12.75
CA ALA A 152 -28.49 -4.85 11.81
C ALA A 152 -27.24 -4.28 12.52
N GLY A 153 -26.06 -4.49 11.94
CA GLY A 153 -24.76 -4.04 12.48
C GLY A 153 -23.65 -5.10 12.34
N ALA A 154 -22.57 -5.07 13.14
CA ALA A 154 -22.25 -4.11 14.19
C ALA A 154 -21.71 -2.79 13.65
N PHE A 155 -22.19 -1.68 14.21
CA PHE A 155 -21.76 -0.31 13.91
C PHE A 155 -20.80 0.21 14.99
N GLU A 156 -19.90 1.12 14.61
CA GLU A 156 -18.99 1.76 15.57
C GLU A 156 -19.73 2.75 16.47
N ASN A 157 -20.64 3.55 15.89
CA ASN A 157 -21.37 4.59 16.60
C ASN A 157 -22.80 4.18 16.92
N LYS A 158 -23.30 4.63 18.08
CA LYS A 158 -24.70 4.42 18.49
C LYS A 158 -25.69 5.06 17.50
N SER A 159 -25.36 6.22 16.94
CA SER A 159 -26.20 6.94 15.97
C SER A 159 -26.51 6.13 14.72
N ASP A 160 -25.56 5.29 14.29
CA ASP A 160 -25.71 4.46 13.09
C ASP A 160 -26.68 3.30 13.37
N ALA A 161 -26.58 2.70 14.57
CA ALA A 161 -27.54 1.71 15.03
C ALA A 161 -28.94 2.31 15.27
N GLU A 162 -29.04 3.54 15.78
CA GLU A 162 -30.32 4.25 15.91
C GLU A 162 -30.94 4.58 14.54
N SER A 163 -30.12 4.88 13.54
CA SER A 163 -30.57 5.10 12.17
C SER A 163 -31.05 3.80 11.52
N ALA A 164 -30.33 2.69 11.72
CA ALA A 164 -30.76 1.37 11.29
C ALA A 164 -32.07 0.95 11.98
N ALA A 165 -32.18 1.14 13.30
CA ALA A 165 -33.39 0.88 14.07
C ALA A 165 -34.61 1.63 13.49
N LYS A 166 -34.47 2.94 13.25
CA LYS A 166 -35.53 3.75 12.62
C LYS A 166 -35.91 3.24 11.23
N HIS A 167 -34.96 2.75 10.45
CA HIS A 167 -35.24 2.17 9.14
C HIS A 167 -36.03 0.86 9.27
N LEU A 168 -35.61 -0.04 10.15
CA LEU A 168 -36.29 -1.31 10.39
C LEU A 168 -37.71 -1.10 10.94
N GLU A 169 -37.90 -0.12 11.82
CA GLU A 169 -39.23 0.23 12.38
C GLU A 169 -40.13 0.87 11.33
N ASN A 170 -39.66 1.91 10.64
CA ASN A 170 -40.52 2.72 9.76
C ASN A 170 -40.74 2.09 8.38
N GLN A 171 -39.77 1.34 7.85
CA GLN A 171 -39.87 0.77 6.50
C GLN A 171 -40.25 -0.71 6.50
N LEU A 172 -39.80 -1.48 7.50
CA LEU A 172 -40.05 -2.93 7.57
C LEU A 172 -41.05 -3.32 8.66
N GLY A 173 -41.43 -2.39 9.54
CA GLY A 173 -42.43 -2.62 10.59
C GLY A 173 -41.95 -3.51 11.75
N TYR A 174 -40.64 -3.68 11.92
CA TYR A 174 -40.08 -4.49 13.01
C TYR A 174 -39.87 -3.67 14.28
N ALA A 175 -40.28 -4.21 15.42
CA ALA A 175 -39.90 -3.65 16.71
C ALA A 175 -38.40 -3.89 16.95
N THR A 176 -37.64 -2.81 17.16
CA THR A 176 -36.19 -2.91 17.34
C THR A 176 -35.72 -2.45 18.70
N THR A 177 -34.52 -2.90 19.09
CA THR A 177 -33.84 -2.41 20.29
C THR A 177 -32.38 -2.17 19.96
N VAL A 178 -31.92 -0.94 20.19
CA VAL A 178 -30.52 -0.55 20.03
C VAL A 178 -29.72 -0.98 21.25
N MET A 179 -28.65 -1.74 21.04
CA MET A 179 -27.79 -2.21 22.12
C MET A 179 -26.34 -2.34 21.66
N PHE A 180 -25.40 -2.13 22.57
CA PHE A 180 -24.01 -2.46 22.34
C PHE A 180 -23.77 -3.95 22.59
N ARG A 181 -23.02 -4.59 21.72
CA ARG A 181 -22.74 -6.03 21.78
C ARG A 181 -21.26 -6.26 21.69
N ASP A 182 -20.70 -7.06 22.60
CA ASP A 182 -19.30 -7.45 22.60
C ASP A 182 -19.10 -8.97 22.66
N LYS A 183 -17.87 -9.42 22.36
CA LYS A 183 -17.54 -10.85 22.36
C LYS A 183 -17.58 -11.47 23.77
N ILE A 184 -17.46 -10.66 24.83
CA ILE A 184 -17.44 -11.09 26.23
C ILE A 184 -18.84 -11.54 26.65
N SER A 185 -19.89 -10.90 26.12
CA SER A 185 -21.29 -11.30 26.38
C SER A 185 -21.70 -12.66 25.77
N GLY A 186 -20.87 -13.26 24.89
CA GLY A 186 -21.10 -14.63 24.39
C GLY A 186 -22.19 -14.80 23.32
N ASP A 187 -22.69 -13.70 22.76
CA ASP A 187 -23.92 -13.66 21.94
C ASP A 187 -23.70 -13.59 20.42
N TYR A 188 -22.45 -13.76 19.95
CA TYR A 188 -22.08 -13.76 18.53
C TYR A 188 -21.85 -15.17 17.95
N THR A 189 -22.24 -16.23 18.67
CA THR A 189 -22.17 -17.62 18.18
C THR A 189 -23.53 -18.29 18.14
#